data_AF-A0A8J3GAZ5-F1
#
_entry.id   AF-A0A8J3GAZ5-F1
#
_cell.length_a   1.000
_cell.length_b   1.000
_cell.length_c   1.000
_cell.angle_alpha   90.00
_cell.angle_beta   90.00
_cell.angle_gamma   90.00
#
_symmetry.space_group_name_H-M   'P 1'
#
loop_
_entity.id
_entity.type
_entity.pdbx_description
1 polymer ?
#
loop_
_entity_poly.entity_id
_entity_poly.type
_entity_poly.pdbx_seq_one_letter_code
_entity_poly.pdbx_strand_id
1 'polypeptide(L)'
;MSKKNLFPLVLFGLFLASCAQTSVPANQEVEVEFNERQLDKYMAQYAEQLDLSRRQQRRIAKIEKRYGKQSDKIGTLQFGQKRNLQKEKAEDLLNILTDRQIEKLNQLAGKKGLFRKLTE
;
A
#
# COMPACT_ATOMS: atom_id res chain seq x y z
N MET A 1 50.62 6.48 -58.39
CA MET A 1 49.34 5.80 -58.69
C MET A 1 49.05 4.80 -57.58
N SER A 2 47.91 5.00 -56.91
CA SER A 2 47.39 4.24 -55.77
C SER A 2 46.82 2.88 -56.19
N LYS A 3 47.09 1.77 -55.47
CA LYS A 3 46.23 0.55 -55.41
C LYS A 3 46.38 -0.27 -54.10
N LYS A 4 45.31 -0.23 -53.28
CA LYS A 4 44.54 -1.34 -52.64
C LYS A 4 45.27 -2.30 -51.66
N ASN A 5 44.99 -2.27 -50.35
CA ASN A 5 43.87 -2.88 -49.59
C ASN A 5 44.27 -4.23 -48.96
N LEU A 6 44.21 -4.36 -47.63
CA LEU A 6 43.40 -5.35 -46.89
C LEU A 6 43.76 -5.28 -45.39
N PHE A 7 42.89 -4.70 -44.57
CA PHE A 7 42.87 -4.96 -43.13
C PHE A 7 41.49 -5.54 -42.81
N PRO A 8 41.41 -6.73 -42.19
CA PRO A 8 40.13 -7.32 -41.85
C PRO A 8 39.53 -6.58 -40.64
N LEU A 9 38.29 -6.18 -40.88
CA LEU A 9 37.29 -5.65 -39.99
C LEU A 9 37.06 -6.63 -38.80
N VAL A 10 37.56 -6.29 -37.61
CA VAL A 10 37.17 -6.99 -36.38
C VAL A 10 35.90 -6.31 -35.86
N LEU A 11 34.77 -6.83 -36.33
CA LEU A 11 33.44 -6.49 -35.85
C LEU A 11 33.21 -7.23 -34.51
N PHE A 12 33.63 -6.62 -33.40
CA PHE A 12 33.32 -7.17 -32.07
C PHE A 12 31.85 -6.93 -31.77
N GLY A 13 31.15 -8.02 -31.47
CA GLY A 13 29.71 -8.11 -31.41
C GLY A 13 29.06 -7.12 -30.44
N LEU A 14 28.06 -6.42 -30.97
CA LEU A 14 26.95 -5.89 -30.19
C LEU A 14 26.24 -7.07 -29.52
N PHE A 15 26.61 -7.34 -28.27
CA PHE A 15 25.78 -8.16 -27.39
C PHE A 15 24.47 -7.42 -27.16
N LEU A 16 23.41 -7.96 -27.73
CA LEU A 16 22.02 -7.67 -27.41
C LEU A 16 21.78 -8.02 -25.93
N ALA A 17 22.06 -7.09 -25.03
CA ALA A 17 21.42 -7.06 -23.73
C ALA A 17 20.05 -6.39 -23.93
N SER A 18 19.12 -7.13 -24.54
CA SER A 18 17.70 -6.86 -24.38
C SER A 18 17.39 -7.18 -22.91
N CYS A 19 17.57 -6.19 -22.04
CA CYS A 19 16.97 -6.23 -20.72
C CYS A 19 15.48 -6.29 -20.97
N ALA A 20 14.92 -7.50 -20.88
CA ALA A 20 13.51 -7.74 -20.69
C ALA A 20 13.09 -6.88 -19.50
N GLN A 21 12.62 -5.67 -19.78
CA GLN A 21 11.89 -4.87 -18.84
C GLN A 21 10.59 -5.64 -18.67
N THR A 22 10.57 -6.50 -17.64
CA THR A 22 9.34 -7.02 -17.09
C THR A 22 8.47 -5.80 -16.89
N SER A 23 7.45 -5.66 -17.74
CA SER A 23 6.33 -4.78 -17.46
C SER A 23 5.85 -5.21 -16.09
N VAL A 24 6.25 -4.46 -15.06
CA VAL A 24 5.51 -4.39 -13.82
C VAL A 24 4.10 -4.12 -14.32
N PRO A 25 3.13 -5.04 -14.18
CA PRO A 25 1.77 -4.71 -14.53
C PRO A 25 1.51 -3.43 -13.76
N ALA A 26 1.16 -2.38 -14.49
CA ALA A 26 0.73 -1.12 -13.90
C ALA A 26 -0.34 -1.52 -12.91
N ASN A 27 0.10 -1.59 -11.66
CA ASN A 27 -0.69 -1.99 -10.53
C ASN A 27 -1.78 -0.94 -10.57
N GLN A 28 -2.99 -1.34 -10.98
CA GLN A 28 -4.12 -0.44 -11.05
C GLN A 28 -4.08 0.30 -9.73
N GLU A 29 -3.73 1.58 -9.79
CA GLU A 29 -3.57 2.38 -8.60
C GLU A 29 -4.96 2.42 -8.02
N VAL A 30 -5.18 1.54 -7.05
CA VAL A 30 -6.39 1.53 -6.25
C VAL A 30 -6.32 2.85 -5.51
N GLU A 31 -6.95 3.84 -6.12
CA GLU A 31 -7.13 5.19 -5.62
C GLU A 31 -8.03 5.05 -4.40
N VAL A 32 -7.39 4.83 -3.26
CA VAL A 32 -8.06 4.99 -1.99
C VAL A 32 -8.20 6.50 -1.85
N GLU A 33 -9.37 7.01 -2.23
CA GLU A 33 -9.84 8.35 -1.92
C GLU A 33 -10.16 8.44 -0.42
N PHE A 34 -9.18 8.01 0.38
CA PHE A 34 -9.33 7.69 1.77
C PHE A 34 -8.21 8.32 2.55
N ASN A 35 -8.60 9.07 3.57
CA ASN A 35 -7.62 9.60 4.50
C ASN A 35 -7.28 8.50 5.51
N GLU A 36 -6.32 7.64 5.18
CA GLU A 36 -5.84 6.51 5.98
C GLU A 36 -5.56 6.92 7.44
N ARG A 37 -5.05 8.14 7.63
CA ARG A 37 -4.78 8.72 8.94
C ARG A 37 -6.04 9.00 9.76
N GLN A 38 -7.17 9.26 9.09
CA GLN A 38 -8.45 9.48 9.76
C GLN A 38 -9.03 8.17 10.30
N LEU A 39 -8.79 7.03 9.64
CA LEU A 39 -9.28 5.74 10.15
C LEU A 39 -8.77 5.45 11.54
N ASP A 40 -7.45 5.50 11.70
CA ASP A 40 -6.78 5.25 12.98
C ASP A 40 -7.30 6.19 14.06
N LYS A 41 -7.44 7.48 13.72
CA LYS A 41 -7.97 8.49 14.63
C LYS A 41 -9.40 8.17 15.07
N TYR A 42 -10.29 7.86 14.13
CA TYR A 42 -11.69 7.59 14.45
C TYR A 42 -11.89 6.23 15.13
N MET A 43 -11.08 5.23 14.78
CA MET A 43 -11.04 3.95 15.48
C MET A 43 -10.66 4.12 16.96
N ALA A 44 -9.67 4.97 17.25
CA ALA A 44 -9.28 5.28 18.62
C ALA A 44 -10.35 6.13 19.34
N GLN A 45 -10.88 7.15 18.68
CA GLN A 45 -11.86 8.07 19.26
C GLN A 45 -13.21 7.40 19.55
N TYR A 46 -13.64 6.48 18.68
CA TYR A 46 -14.95 5.85 18.75
C TYR A 46 -14.88 4.38 19.17
N ALA A 47 -13.74 3.91 19.69
CA ALA A 47 -13.54 2.51 20.08
C ALA A 47 -14.64 1.98 21.00
N GLU A 48 -15.06 2.77 21.99
CA GLU A 48 -16.13 2.44 22.94
C GLU A 48 -17.51 2.39 22.27
N GLN A 49 -17.72 3.22 21.25
CA GLN A 49 -18.98 3.33 20.54
C GLN A 49 -19.10 2.28 19.43
N LEU A 50 -18.01 1.69 18.96
CA LEU A 50 -18.04 0.67 17.89
C LEU A 50 -18.41 -0.73 18.41
N ASP A 51 -18.65 -0.88 19.72
CA ASP A 51 -19.02 -2.15 20.35
C ASP A 51 -18.06 -3.30 19.94
N LEU A 52 -16.75 -3.00 19.93
CA LEU A 52 -15.74 -3.95 19.49
C LEU A 52 -15.66 -5.15 20.43
N SER A 53 -15.80 -6.37 19.90
CA SER A 53 -15.61 -7.58 20.71
C SER A 53 -14.17 -7.68 21.23
N ARG A 54 -13.95 -8.37 22.36
CA ARG A 54 -12.60 -8.65 22.88
C ARG A 54 -11.69 -9.30 21.82
N ARG A 55 -12.24 -10.12 20.93
CA ARG A 55 -11.49 -10.74 19.83
C ARG A 55 -11.06 -9.71 18.79
N GLN A 56 -11.94 -8.78 18.42
CA GLN A 56 -11.62 -7.68 17.50
C GLN A 56 -10.57 -6.75 18.11
N GLN A 57 -10.73 -6.34 19.37
CA GLN A 57 -9.76 -5.50 20.09
C GLN A 57 -8.36 -6.13 20.10
N ARG A 58 -8.25 -7.44 20.39
CA ARG A 58 -6.98 -8.17 20.35
C ARG A 58 -6.37 -8.23 18.95
N ARG A 59 -7.19 -8.36 17.90
CA ARG A 59 -6.72 -8.36 16.50
C ARG A 59 -6.22 -6.97 16.09
N ILE A 60 -6.95 -5.91 16.46
CA ILE A 60 -6.56 -4.52 16.22
C ILE A 60 -5.20 -4.22 16.87
N ALA A 61 -5.03 -4.57 18.15
CA ALA A 61 -3.75 -4.37 18.84
C ALA A 61 -2.58 -5.13 18.18
N LYS A 62 -2.83 -6.33 17.62
CA LYS A 62 -1.81 -7.07 16.87
C LYS A 62 -1.42 -6.37 15.56
N ILE A 63 -2.40 -5.83 14.83
CA ILE A 63 -2.19 -5.05 13.61
C ILE A 63 -1.37 -3.81 13.94
N GLU A 64 -1.80 -3.01 14.92
CA GLU A 64 -1.11 -1.79 15.33
C GLU A 64 0.36 -2.06 15.70
N LYS A 65 0.60 -3.12 16.47
CA LYS A 65 1.98 -3.52 16.83
C LYS A 65 2.81 -3.93 15.62
N ARG A 66 2.23 -4.67 14.66
CA ARG A 66 2.93 -5.12 13.45
C ARG A 66 3.30 -3.92 12.57
N TYR A 67 2.33 -3.06 12.29
CA TYR A 67 2.55 -1.89 11.44
C TYR A 67 3.39 -0.81 12.12
N GLY A 68 3.35 -0.68 13.45
CA GLY A 68 4.28 0.17 14.20
C GLY A 68 5.73 -0.27 13.97
N LYS A 69 6.02 -1.56 14.18
CA LYS A 69 7.37 -2.11 13.92
C LYS A 69 7.82 -1.99 12.47
N GLN A 70 6.90 -2.12 11.51
CA GLN A 70 7.22 -1.93 10.09
C GLN A 70 7.49 -0.47 9.80
N SER A 71 6.68 0.45 10.34
CA SER A 71 6.88 1.89 10.20
C SER A 71 8.21 2.35 10.82
N ASP A 72 8.62 1.78 11.95
CA ASP A 72 9.90 2.11 12.61
C ASP A 72 11.11 1.67 11.78
N LYS A 73 10.96 0.63 10.96
CA LYS A 73 11.99 0.15 10.03
C LYS A 73 12.07 0.97 8.75
N ILE A 74 10.95 1.56 8.33
CA ILE A 74 10.89 2.44 7.16
C ILE A 74 11.50 3.78 7.57
N GLY A 75 12.68 4.07 7.03
CA GLY A 75 13.38 5.34 7.27
C GLY A 75 12.56 6.54 6.78
N THR A 76 12.88 7.73 7.31
CA THR A 76 12.18 9.00 7.00
C THR A 76 12.15 9.39 5.52
N LEU A 77 13.08 8.87 4.71
CA LEU A 77 13.19 9.18 3.28
C LEU A 77 12.30 8.32 2.37
N GLN A 78 11.65 7.27 2.91
CA GLN A 78 10.83 6.32 2.13
C GLN A 78 9.33 6.66 2.21
N PHE A 79 8.97 7.89 1.82
CA PHE A 79 7.59 8.39 1.89
C PHE A 79 6.56 7.51 1.17
N GLY A 80 6.89 6.99 -0.02
CA GLY A 80 5.99 6.11 -0.78
C GLY A 80 5.71 4.79 -0.06
N GLN A 81 6.74 4.16 0.52
CA GLN A 81 6.58 2.92 1.28
C GLN A 81 5.78 3.15 2.56
N LYS A 82 5.96 4.30 3.22
CA LYS A 82 5.16 4.67 4.40
C LYS A 82 3.68 4.84 4.05
N ARG A 83 3.35 5.43 2.89
CA ARG A 83 1.96 5.54 2.43
C ARG A 83 1.36 4.17 2.13
N ASN A 84 2.07 3.31 1.40
CA ASN A 84 1.60 1.95 1.13
C ASN A 84 1.35 1.16 2.43
N LEU A 85 2.25 1.31 3.42
CA LEU A 85 2.08 0.68 4.73
C LEU A 85 0.85 1.21 5.49
N GLN A 86 0.55 2.51 5.38
CA GLN A 86 -0.66 3.12 5.98
C GLN A 86 -1.93 2.59 5.31
N LYS A 87 -1.91 2.46 3.99
CA LYS A 87 -3.00 1.84 3.22
C LYS A 87 -3.25 0.39 3.63
N GLU A 88 -2.22 -0.45 3.64
CA GLU A 88 -2.33 -1.86 4.04
C GLU A 88 -2.87 -1.98 5.47
N LYS A 89 -2.39 -1.14 6.40
CA LYS A 89 -2.92 -1.10 7.77
C LYS A 89 -4.41 -0.80 7.79
N ALA A 90 -4.84 0.19 7.01
CA ALA A 90 -6.23 0.61 6.97
C ALA A 90 -7.15 -0.51 6.44
N GLU A 91 -6.73 -1.19 5.38
CA GLU A 91 -7.44 -2.34 4.81
C GLU A 91 -7.59 -3.46 5.86
N ASP A 92 -6.50 -3.81 6.55
CA ASP A 92 -6.51 -4.84 7.58
C ASP A 92 -7.40 -4.49 8.79
N LEU A 93 -7.46 -3.22 9.18
CA LEU A 93 -8.37 -2.75 10.23
C LEU A 93 -9.83 -2.86 9.79
N LEU A 94 -10.16 -2.42 8.57
CA LEU A 94 -11.53 -2.53 8.02
C LEU A 94 -11.98 -3.98 7.89
N ASN A 95 -11.06 -4.90 7.57
CA ASN A 95 -11.33 -6.34 7.50
C ASN A 95 -11.64 -6.99 8.86
N ILE A 96 -11.33 -6.34 9.98
CA ILE A 96 -11.75 -6.78 11.32
C ILE A 96 -13.20 -6.37 11.62
N LEU A 97 -13.64 -5.26 11.07
CA LEU A 97 -14.94 -4.68 11.34
C LEU A 97 -16.03 -5.39 10.54
N THR A 98 -17.20 -5.51 11.16
CA THR A 98 -18.43 -5.87 10.44
C THR A 98 -18.92 -4.68 9.62
N ASP A 99 -19.73 -4.93 8.59
CA ASP A 99 -20.22 -3.85 7.72
C ASP A 99 -21.09 -2.86 8.50
N ARG A 100 -21.85 -3.35 9.49
CA ARG A 100 -22.59 -2.52 10.45
C ARG A 100 -21.67 -1.62 11.28
N GLN A 101 -20.52 -2.10 11.72
CA GLN A 101 -19.54 -1.28 12.45
C GLN A 101 -18.88 -0.23 11.54
N ILE A 102 -18.64 -0.57 10.27
CA ILE A 102 -18.13 0.38 9.27
C ILE A 102 -19.17 1.47 8.98
N GLU A 103 -20.44 1.11 8.85
CA GLU A 103 -21.52 2.08 8.69
C GLU A 103 -21.64 2.98 9.94
N LYS A 104 -21.58 2.40 11.15
CA LYS A 104 -21.56 3.16 12.40
C LYS A 104 -20.37 4.12 12.46
N LEU A 105 -19.18 3.67 12.05
CA LEU A 105 -17.98 4.50 11.97
C LEU A 105 -18.16 5.67 11.00
N ASN A 106 -18.76 5.44 9.83
CA ASN A 106 -19.11 6.49 8.85
C ASN A 106 -20.10 7.51 9.41
N GLN A 107 -21.12 7.03 10.13
CA GLN A 107 -22.12 7.89 10.78
C GLN A 107 -21.47 8.76 11.87
N LEU A 108 -20.61 8.17 12.71
CA LEU A 108 -19.87 8.89 13.75
C LEU A 108 -18.84 9.88 13.17
N ALA A 109 -18.27 9.57 12.01
CA ALA A 109 -17.41 10.50 11.27
C ALA A 109 -18.18 11.60 10.52
N GLY A 110 -19.53 11.55 10.52
CA GLY A 110 -20.38 12.52 9.83
C GLY A 110 -20.29 12.47 8.30
N LYS A 111 -19.74 11.40 7.73
CA LYS A 111 -19.55 11.23 6.28
C LYS A 111 -19.94 9.83 5.84
N LYS A 112 -20.98 9.71 5.01
CA LYS A 112 -21.35 8.43 4.39
C LYS A 112 -20.29 8.01 3.37
N GLY A 113 -19.93 6.74 3.39
CA GLY A 113 -18.99 6.15 2.41
C GLY A 113 -17.53 6.52 2.59
N LEU A 114 -17.15 7.16 3.71
CA LEU A 114 -15.76 7.50 4.00
C LEU A 114 -14.92 6.23 4.21
N PHE A 115 -15.47 5.25 4.90
CA PHE A 115 -14.89 3.93 5.16
C PHE A 115 -15.67 2.87 4.38
N ARG A 116 -14.98 2.10 3.55
CA ARG A 116 -15.56 0.92 2.87
C ARG A 116 -14.50 -0.16 2.71
N LYS A 117 -14.91 -1.43 2.77
CA LYS A 117 -14.05 -2.54 2.35
C LYS A 117 -13.86 -2.46 0.84
N LEU A 118 -12.64 -2.66 0.38
CA LEU A 118 -12.37 -2.92 -1.02
C LEU A 118 -12.74 -4.39 -1.25
N THR A 119 -13.94 -4.63 -1.78
CA THR A 119 -14.29 -5.94 -2.33
C THR A 119 -13.49 -6.12 -3.62
N GLU A 120 -12.80 -7.26 -3.73
CA GLU A 120 -12.19 -7.72 -5.00
C GLU A 120 -13.20 -7.78 -6.14
#